data_AF-G3EKJ5-F1
#
_entry.id   AF-G3EKJ5-F1
#
_cell.length_a   1.000
_cell.length_b   1.000
_cell.length_c   1.000
_cell.angle_alpha   90.00
_cell.angle_beta   90.00
_cell.angle_gamma   90.00
#
_symmetry.space_group_name_H-M   'P 1'
#
loop_
_entity.id
_entity.type
_entity.pdbx_description
1 polymer ?
#
loop_
_entity_poly.entity_id
_entity_poly.type
_entity_poly.pdbx_seq_one_letter_code
_entity_poly.pdbx_strand_id
1 'polypeptide(L)'
;TNLSEDCLYLNVWTPSPRPKNATVMVWIYGGGFESGSTSLPVYDGKFLARVERVIVVSMNYRTGALGFLALPGNQEVPGNAGLFDQRLALQWVQENIAAFGGNPKSVTIFGESAGSASVSYHILSPKSHPLFTRAIMQSGSANAPWAAITASEARNRTVALAKQLHCPTSNETELILCLQDKDPKDILENEVYVTKYAPLLQIYFCPTVDGDFLLDMPETLIENGIFKQTQILV
;
A
#
# COMPACT_ATOMS: atom_id res chain seq x y z
N THR A 1 -19.32 -0.73 -2.79
CA THR A 1 -18.62 0.43 -2.22
C THR A 1 -18.66 1.54 -3.25
N ASN A 2 -19.04 2.76 -2.87
CA ASN A 2 -18.93 3.90 -3.79
C ASN A 2 -17.44 4.23 -3.95
N LEU A 3 -16.98 4.41 -5.20
CA LEU A 3 -15.59 4.73 -5.53
C LEU A 3 -15.43 6.24 -5.65
N SER A 4 -14.32 6.76 -5.11
CA SER A 4 -13.94 8.18 -5.13
C SER A 4 -12.42 8.26 -4.94
N GLU A 5 -11.78 9.31 -5.46
CA GLU A 5 -10.38 9.61 -5.14
C GLU A 5 -10.21 10.17 -3.71
N ASP A 6 -11.28 10.78 -3.17
CA ASP A 6 -11.40 11.03 -1.73
C ASP A 6 -11.69 9.70 -1.02
N CYS A 7 -10.64 8.91 -0.79
CA CYS A 7 -10.74 7.55 -0.24
C CYS A 7 -9.83 7.25 0.94
N LEU A 8 -8.95 8.19 1.33
CA LEU A 8 -7.93 8.00 2.38
C LEU A 8 -8.53 8.10 3.78
N TYR A 9 -9.34 7.10 4.12
CA TYR A 9 -10.01 6.92 5.40
C TYR A 9 -9.51 5.65 6.09
N LEU A 10 -9.66 5.62 7.41
CA LEU A 10 -9.46 4.42 8.23
C LEU A 10 -10.67 4.18 9.13
N ASN A 11 -10.88 2.92 9.48
CA ASN A 11 -11.91 2.48 10.43
C ASN A 11 -11.25 1.99 11.71
N VAL A 12 -11.89 2.24 12.87
CA VAL A 12 -11.39 1.80 14.18
C VAL A 12 -12.49 1.07 14.93
N TRP A 13 -12.25 -0.20 15.29
CA TRP A 13 -13.09 -0.98 16.18
C TRP A 13 -12.42 -1.06 17.55
N THR A 14 -13.11 -0.55 18.58
CA THR A 14 -12.65 -0.60 19.96
C THR A 14 -13.58 -1.50 20.81
N PRO A 15 -13.04 -2.38 21.67
CA PRO A 15 -13.84 -3.18 22.59
C PRO A 15 -14.67 -2.31 23.54
N SER A 16 -15.83 -2.83 23.98
CA SER A 16 -16.62 -2.22 25.05
C SER A 16 -16.55 -3.08 26.33
N PRO A 17 -16.29 -2.49 27.51
CA PRO A 17 -15.92 -1.09 27.74
C PRO A 17 -14.55 -0.74 27.13
N ARG A 18 -14.33 0.56 26.84
CA ARG A 18 -13.09 1.06 26.22
C ARG A 18 -11.88 0.55 27.02
N PRO A 19 -10.92 -0.12 26.37
CA PRO A 19 -9.77 -0.65 27.07
C PRO A 19 -8.81 0.46 27.51
N LYS A 20 -7.87 0.10 28.37
CA LYS A 20 -6.69 0.92 28.67
C LYS A 20 -5.47 0.18 28.17
N ASN A 21 -4.69 0.82 27.30
CA ASN A 21 -3.41 0.30 26.81
C ASN A 21 -3.52 -1.05 26.06
N ALA A 22 -4.56 -1.24 25.25
CA ALA A 22 -4.77 -2.47 24.48
C ALA A 22 -3.80 -2.59 23.29
N THR A 23 -3.46 -3.83 22.91
CA THR A 23 -2.78 -4.11 21.65
C THR A 23 -3.63 -3.63 20.47
N VAL A 24 -2.95 -3.08 19.47
CA VAL A 24 -3.56 -2.57 18.23
C VAL A 24 -3.15 -3.48 17.08
N MET A 25 -4.10 -3.89 16.26
CA MET A 25 -3.88 -4.62 15.02
C MET A 25 -4.34 -3.76 13.85
N VAL A 26 -3.47 -3.57 12.85
CA VAL A 26 -3.74 -2.69 11.71
C VAL A 26 -3.76 -3.49 10.42
N TRP A 27 -4.95 -3.62 9.83
CA TRP A 27 -5.22 -4.37 8.61
C TRP A 27 -4.86 -3.58 7.35
N ILE A 28 -4.10 -4.21 6.47
CA ILE A 28 -3.79 -3.74 5.11
C ILE A 28 -4.40 -4.76 4.14
N TYR A 29 -5.37 -4.34 3.34
CA TYR A 29 -6.05 -5.25 2.41
C TYR A 29 -5.16 -5.63 1.21
N GLY A 30 -5.42 -6.82 0.67
CA GLY A 30 -4.91 -7.29 -0.62
C GLY A 30 -5.75 -6.84 -1.81
N GLY A 31 -5.55 -7.47 -2.97
CA GLY A 31 -6.18 -7.07 -4.22
C GLY A 31 -5.19 -6.71 -5.34
N GLY A 32 -3.97 -7.22 -5.25
CA GLY A 32 -2.94 -7.09 -6.30
C GLY A 32 -2.46 -5.66 -6.53
N PHE A 33 -2.63 -4.75 -5.57
CA PHE A 33 -2.40 -3.31 -5.73
C PHE A 33 -3.34 -2.60 -6.71
N GLU A 34 -4.19 -3.33 -7.43
CA GLU A 34 -5.17 -2.78 -8.39
C GLU A 34 -6.54 -2.53 -7.78
N SER A 35 -6.84 -3.22 -6.67
CA SER A 35 -8.17 -3.19 -6.06
C SER A 35 -8.10 -3.43 -4.56
N GLY A 36 -9.25 -3.33 -3.91
CA GLY A 36 -9.43 -3.61 -2.50
C GLY A 36 -10.26 -2.55 -1.81
N SER A 37 -10.75 -2.87 -0.62
CA SER A 37 -11.48 -1.91 0.21
C SER A 37 -11.52 -2.39 1.65
N THR A 38 -11.36 -1.46 2.60
CA THR A 38 -11.59 -1.75 4.02
C THR A 38 -13.05 -2.03 4.37
N SER A 39 -14.00 -1.64 3.51
CA SER A 39 -15.43 -1.78 3.80
C SER A 39 -16.01 -3.15 3.46
N LEU A 40 -15.19 -4.11 3.02
CA LEU A 40 -15.66 -5.46 2.70
C LEU A 40 -16.12 -6.20 3.98
N PRO A 41 -17.26 -6.92 3.96
CA PRO A 41 -17.76 -7.61 5.15
C PRO A 41 -16.78 -8.60 5.79
N VAL A 42 -15.92 -9.23 4.99
CA VAL A 42 -14.88 -10.15 5.47
C VAL A 42 -13.80 -9.46 6.31
N TYR A 43 -13.66 -8.14 6.19
CA TYR A 43 -12.72 -7.32 6.98
C TYR A 43 -13.39 -6.57 8.14
N ASP A 44 -14.64 -6.89 8.48
CA ASP A 44 -15.32 -6.30 9.64
C ASP A 44 -14.60 -6.69 10.94
N GLY A 45 -13.83 -5.75 11.49
CA GLY A 45 -12.96 -5.94 12.64
C GLY A 45 -13.69 -6.20 13.96
N LYS A 46 -15.03 -6.13 14.01
CA LYS A 46 -15.79 -6.21 15.27
C LYS A 46 -15.58 -7.50 16.04
N PHE A 47 -15.45 -8.63 15.35
CA PHE A 47 -15.31 -9.94 16.00
C PHE A 47 -13.93 -10.08 16.63
N LEU A 48 -12.88 -9.76 15.88
CA LEU A 48 -11.51 -9.79 16.37
C LEU A 48 -11.32 -8.81 17.53
N ALA A 49 -11.84 -7.58 17.41
CA ALA A 49 -11.79 -6.60 18.50
C ALA A 49 -12.51 -7.12 19.76
N ARG A 50 -13.69 -7.71 19.62
CA ARG A 50 -14.49 -8.18 20.76
C ARG A 50 -13.89 -9.41 21.44
N VAL A 51 -13.53 -10.44 20.68
CA VAL A 51 -13.13 -11.75 21.20
C VAL A 51 -11.72 -11.67 21.80
N GLU A 52 -10.77 -11.12 21.06
CA GLU A 52 -9.37 -11.03 21.50
C GLU A 52 -9.07 -9.78 22.33
N ARG A 53 -10.08 -8.92 22.51
CA ARG A 53 -9.98 -7.65 23.27
C ARG A 53 -8.85 -6.73 22.77
N VAL A 54 -8.64 -6.71 21.46
CA VAL A 54 -7.69 -5.81 20.77
C VAL A 54 -8.43 -4.63 20.14
N ILE A 55 -7.70 -3.57 19.80
CA ILE A 55 -8.21 -2.55 18.87
C ILE A 55 -7.84 -2.98 17.46
N VAL A 56 -8.83 -2.98 16.56
CA VAL A 56 -8.60 -3.25 15.14
C VAL A 56 -8.72 -1.94 14.38
N VAL A 57 -7.73 -1.65 13.55
CA VAL A 57 -7.73 -0.55 12.59
C VAL A 57 -7.65 -1.15 11.20
N SER A 58 -8.34 -0.57 10.22
CA SER A 58 -8.17 -0.92 8.80
C SER A 58 -8.04 0.36 8.00
N MET A 59 -7.07 0.44 7.08
CA MET A 59 -6.80 1.65 6.29
C MET A 59 -7.06 1.46 4.80
N ASN A 60 -7.58 2.49 4.15
CA ASN A 60 -7.53 2.58 2.69
C ASN A 60 -6.20 3.16 2.22
N TYR A 61 -5.81 2.79 1.01
CA TYR A 61 -4.68 3.35 0.28
C TYR A 61 -5.01 3.39 -1.22
N ARG A 62 -4.43 4.33 -1.97
CA ARG A 62 -4.66 4.40 -3.43
C ARG A 62 -4.15 3.15 -4.14
N THR A 63 -4.89 2.68 -5.13
CA THR A 63 -4.59 1.48 -5.93
C THR A 63 -4.42 1.85 -7.41
N GLY A 64 -3.93 0.90 -8.22
CA GLY A 64 -3.69 1.09 -9.65
C GLY A 64 -2.71 2.23 -9.94
N ALA A 65 -2.88 2.85 -11.10
CA ALA A 65 -2.11 4.01 -11.54
C ALA A 65 -2.27 5.19 -10.55
N LEU A 66 -3.44 5.35 -9.92
CA LEU A 66 -3.67 6.40 -8.92
C LEU A 66 -2.77 6.25 -7.68
N GLY A 67 -2.34 5.02 -7.37
CA GLY A 67 -1.48 4.71 -6.23
C GLY A 67 -0.02 4.43 -6.59
N PHE A 68 0.26 3.95 -7.80
CA PHE A 68 1.56 3.34 -8.11
C PHE A 68 2.15 3.77 -9.46
N LEU A 69 1.54 4.74 -10.15
CA LEU A 69 2.17 5.36 -11.33
C LEU A 69 3.47 6.06 -10.92
N ALA A 70 4.53 5.84 -11.70
CA ALA A 70 5.87 6.32 -11.37
C ALA A 70 6.61 6.88 -12.59
N LEU A 71 7.29 7.99 -12.37
CA LEU A 71 8.27 8.63 -13.25
C LEU A 71 9.57 8.80 -12.46
N PRO A 72 10.47 7.80 -12.45
CA PRO A 72 11.69 7.85 -11.65
C PRO A 72 12.53 9.09 -11.95
N GLY A 73 12.93 9.81 -10.91
CA GLY A 73 13.63 11.10 -11.01
C GLY A 73 12.72 12.33 -11.02
N ASN A 74 11.40 12.14 -11.18
CA ASN A 74 10.41 13.19 -11.05
C ASN A 74 9.89 13.26 -9.61
N GLN A 75 9.91 14.45 -9.00
CA GLN A 75 9.51 14.62 -7.59
C GLN A 75 8.00 14.66 -7.39
N GLU A 76 7.22 15.00 -8.41
CA GLU A 76 5.75 15.04 -8.32
C GLU A 76 5.15 13.63 -8.40
N VAL A 77 5.80 12.74 -9.16
CA VAL A 77 5.33 11.38 -9.41
C VAL A 77 6.45 10.35 -9.20
N PRO A 78 6.98 10.23 -7.96
CA PRO A 78 8.09 9.34 -7.66
C PRO A 78 7.70 7.85 -7.68
N GLY A 79 6.39 7.54 -7.66
CA GLY A 79 5.86 6.20 -7.45
C GLY A 79 5.45 5.96 -5.99
N ASN A 80 4.91 4.76 -5.71
CA ASN A 80 4.61 4.27 -4.36
C ASN A 80 3.64 5.13 -3.53
N ALA A 81 2.82 6.00 -4.14
CA ALA A 81 1.86 6.83 -3.42
C ALA A 81 0.94 6.00 -2.49
N GLY A 82 0.50 4.82 -2.93
CA GLY A 82 -0.28 3.89 -2.10
C GLY A 82 0.50 3.38 -0.87
N LEU A 83 1.80 3.14 -0.95
CA LEU A 83 2.62 2.78 0.22
C LEU A 83 2.82 3.98 1.16
N PHE A 84 2.95 5.18 0.61
CA PHE A 84 3.00 6.41 1.40
C PHE A 84 1.69 6.69 2.13
N ASP A 85 0.54 6.39 1.52
CA ASP A 85 -0.77 6.46 2.17
C ASP A 85 -0.84 5.49 3.36
N GLN A 86 -0.35 4.25 3.18
CA GLN A 86 -0.29 3.27 4.26
C GLN A 86 0.60 3.76 5.41
N ARG A 87 1.77 4.33 5.09
CA ARG A 87 2.67 4.92 6.09
C ARG A 87 2.03 6.08 6.83
N LEU A 88 1.27 6.94 6.14
CA LEU A 88 0.55 8.05 6.74
C LEU A 88 -0.53 7.56 7.72
N ALA A 89 -1.29 6.52 7.35
CA ALA A 89 -2.26 5.90 8.26
C ALA A 89 -1.59 5.28 9.50
N LEU A 90 -0.42 4.65 9.35
CA LEU A 90 0.36 4.14 10.49
C LEU A 90 0.89 5.27 11.40
N GLN A 91 1.31 6.40 10.83
CA GLN A 91 1.65 7.61 11.60
C GLN A 91 0.44 8.12 12.39
N TRP A 92 -0.72 8.20 11.74
CA TRP A 92 -1.96 8.57 12.43
C TRP A 92 -2.27 7.63 13.60
N VAL A 93 -2.10 6.32 13.43
CA VAL A 93 -2.29 5.34 14.50
C VAL A 93 -1.32 5.62 15.66
N GLN A 94 -0.03 5.87 15.39
CA GLN A 94 0.94 6.19 16.44
C GLN A 94 0.54 7.44 17.25
N GLU A 95 0.03 8.46 16.59
CA GLU A 95 -0.31 9.75 17.21
C GLU A 95 -1.65 9.72 17.95
N ASN A 96 -2.63 8.93 17.49
CA ASN A 96 -4.03 9.08 17.90
C ASN A 96 -4.63 7.86 18.61
N ILE A 97 -4.07 6.65 18.44
CA ILE A 97 -4.76 5.41 18.89
C ILE A 97 -4.93 5.33 20.41
N ALA A 98 -4.11 6.06 21.17
CA ALA A 98 -4.24 6.17 22.62
C ALA A 98 -5.61 6.71 23.05
N ALA A 99 -6.20 7.65 22.30
CA ALA A 99 -7.53 8.19 22.58
C ALA A 99 -8.64 7.13 22.49
N PHE A 100 -8.42 6.08 21.69
CA PHE A 100 -9.31 4.93 21.51
C PHE A 100 -9.06 3.82 22.53
N GLY A 101 -8.07 3.97 23.43
CA GLY A 101 -7.67 2.99 24.44
C GLY A 101 -6.51 2.09 24.01
N GLY A 102 -5.88 2.36 22.85
CA GLY A 102 -4.80 1.55 22.30
C GLY A 102 -3.43 1.93 22.84
N ASN A 103 -2.50 1.00 22.72
CA ASN A 103 -1.09 1.21 23.03
C ASN A 103 -0.30 1.41 21.72
N PRO A 104 0.17 2.63 21.39
CA PRO A 104 0.95 2.87 20.18
C PRO A 104 2.30 2.11 20.17
N LYS A 105 2.77 1.64 21.34
CA LYS A 105 3.98 0.80 21.47
C LYS A 105 3.71 -0.70 21.25
N SER A 106 2.45 -1.11 21.08
CA SER A 106 2.03 -2.49 20.82
C SER A 106 1.14 -2.55 19.58
N VAL A 107 1.71 -2.18 18.43
CA VAL A 107 1.04 -2.17 17.13
C VAL A 107 1.52 -3.35 16.31
N THR A 108 0.60 -4.18 15.81
CA THR A 108 0.89 -5.27 14.87
C THR A 108 0.24 -4.94 13.54
N ILE A 109 1.04 -4.79 12.49
CA ILE A 109 0.51 -4.66 11.13
C ILE A 109 0.26 -6.05 10.54
N PHE A 110 -0.84 -6.22 9.81
CA PHE A 110 -1.16 -7.49 9.19
C PHE A 110 -1.92 -7.29 7.88
N GLY A 111 -1.73 -8.21 6.94
CA GLY A 111 -2.34 -8.12 5.63
C GLY A 111 -2.28 -9.44 4.87
N GLU A 112 -3.09 -9.53 3.81
CA GLU A 112 -3.17 -10.69 2.92
C GLU A 112 -2.83 -10.30 1.48
N SER A 113 -2.21 -11.21 0.72
CA SER A 113 -1.82 -10.98 -0.68
C SER A 113 -0.99 -9.70 -0.83
N ALA A 114 -1.42 -8.72 -1.63
CA ALA A 114 -0.78 -7.41 -1.77
C ALA A 114 -0.66 -6.66 -0.44
N GLY A 115 -1.60 -6.86 0.49
CA GLY A 115 -1.51 -6.34 1.86
C GLY A 115 -0.39 -7.00 2.66
N SER A 116 -0.14 -8.29 2.45
CA SER A 116 1.01 -8.99 3.05
C SER A 116 2.34 -8.51 2.43
N ALA A 117 2.37 -8.29 1.12
CA ALA A 117 3.51 -7.65 0.46
C ALA A 117 3.75 -6.23 1.00
N SER A 118 2.70 -5.44 1.24
CA SER A 118 2.76 -4.15 1.93
C SER A 118 3.32 -4.23 3.35
N VAL A 119 2.88 -5.21 4.16
CA VAL A 119 3.47 -5.47 5.49
C VAL A 119 4.98 -5.73 5.34
N SER A 120 5.37 -6.53 4.36
CA SER A 120 6.77 -6.79 4.04
C SER A 120 7.52 -5.52 3.61
N TYR A 121 6.93 -4.65 2.78
CA TYR A 121 7.52 -3.37 2.41
C TYR A 121 7.74 -2.44 3.61
N HIS A 122 6.83 -2.41 4.58
CA HIS A 122 7.03 -1.64 5.81
C HIS A 122 8.14 -2.21 6.70
N ILE A 123 8.40 -3.53 6.65
CA ILE A 123 9.57 -4.15 7.28
C ILE A 123 10.87 -3.75 6.56
N LEU A 124 10.85 -3.67 5.23
CA LEU A 124 12.02 -3.29 4.42
C LEU A 124 12.32 -1.78 4.47
N SER A 125 11.30 -0.93 4.62
CA SER A 125 11.42 0.53 4.56
C SER A 125 11.84 1.13 5.91
N PRO A 126 13.05 1.71 6.06
CA PRO A 126 13.55 2.20 7.35
C PRO A 126 12.64 3.25 8.01
N LYS A 127 12.04 4.13 7.20
CA LYS A 127 11.13 5.19 7.67
C LYS A 127 9.81 4.65 8.22
N SER A 128 9.47 3.39 7.97
CA SER A 128 8.28 2.73 8.53
C SER A 128 8.56 2.02 9.86
N HIS A 129 9.82 1.72 10.19
CA HIS A 129 10.19 0.89 11.34
C HIS A 129 9.67 1.38 12.69
N PRO A 130 9.61 2.70 12.99
CA PRO A 130 9.10 3.19 14.27
C PRO A 130 7.58 3.06 14.41
N LEU A 131 6.85 2.79 13.32
CA LEU A 131 5.39 2.91 13.28
C LEU A 131 4.66 1.63 13.69
N PHE A 132 5.38 0.53 13.88
CA PHE A 132 4.82 -0.75 14.31
C PHE A 132 5.82 -1.58 15.10
N THR A 133 5.28 -2.51 15.89
CA THR A 133 6.05 -3.41 16.74
C THR A 133 6.27 -4.75 16.04
N ARG A 134 5.22 -5.39 15.54
CA ARG A 134 5.25 -6.76 14.96
C ARG A 134 4.48 -6.81 13.64
N ALA A 135 4.64 -7.91 12.91
CA ALA A 135 4.03 -8.09 11.61
C ALA A 135 3.43 -9.49 11.42
N ILE A 136 2.34 -9.57 10.65
CA ILE A 136 1.75 -10.83 10.19
C ILE A 136 1.55 -10.74 8.67
N MET A 137 1.99 -11.76 7.95
CA MET A 137 2.08 -11.78 6.50
C MET A 137 1.34 -12.99 5.93
N GLN A 138 0.13 -12.80 5.41
CA GLN A 138 -0.71 -13.89 4.91
C GLN A 138 -0.63 -13.99 3.38
N SER A 139 -0.12 -15.11 2.84
CA SER A 139 -0.19 -15.41 1.40
C SER A 139 0.42 -14.36 0.46
N GLY A 140 1.46 -13.65 0.90
CA GLY A 140 2.20 -12.70 0.06
C GLY A 140 3.50 -12.21 0.70
N SER A 141 4.45 -11.77 -0.12
CA SER A 141 5.74 -11.22 0.32
C SER A 141 6.22 -10.13 -0.62
N ALA A 142 7.10 -9.23 -0.15
CA ALA A 142 7.64 -8.15 -0.97
C ALA A 142 8.48 -8.65 -2.16
N ASN A 143 9.12 -9.83 -2.04
CA ASN A 143 9.90 -10.46 -3.10
C ASN A 143 9.09 -11.41 -4.00
N ALA A 144 7.76 -11.41 -3.89
CA ALA A 144 6.95 -12.15 -4.85
C ALA A 144 7.15 -11.54 -6.26
N PRO A 145 7.19 -12.35 -7.33
CA PRO A 145 7.50 -11.86 -8.69
C PRO A 145 6.54 -10.79 -9.24
N TRP A 146 5.36 -10.67 -8.64
CA TRP A 146 4.31 -9.73 -9.03
C TRP A 146 4.30 -8.45 -8.18
N ALA A 147 5.06 -8.42 -7.08
CA ALA A 147 4.86 -7.41 -6.04
C ALA A 147 5.71 -6.15 -6.25
N ALA A 148 6.85 -6.25 -6.94
CA ALA A 148 7.71 -5.11 -7.23
C ALA A 148 8.25 -5.14 -8.67
N ILE A 149 8.42 -3.97 -9.26
CA ILE A 149 9.05 -3.78 -10.57
C ILE A 149 10.24 -2.81 -10.49
N THR A 150 11.08 -2.83 -11.51
CA THR A 150 12.18 -1.87 -11.62
C THR A 150 11.64 -0.48 -11.96
N ALA A 151 12.39 0.55 -11.58
CA ALA A 151 12.10 1.94 -11.93
C ALA A 151 11.91 2.13 -13.46
N SER A 152 12.75 1.46 -14.26
CA SER A 152 12.65 1.50 -15.73
C SER A 152 11.34 0.90 -16.26
N GLU A 153 10.90 -0.21 -15.70
CA GLU A 153 9.63 -0.84 -16.07
C GLU A 153 8.44 0.01 -15.62
N ALA A 154 8.49 0.58 -14.42
CA ALA A 154 7.44 1.48 -13.94
C ALA A 154 7.27 2.69 -14.87
N ARG A 155 8.38 3.31 -15.31
CA ARG A 155 8.38 4.37 -16.33
C ARG A 155 7.76 3.92 -17.65
N ASN A 156 8.11 2.72 -18.13
CA ASN A 156 7.57 2.19 -19.38
C ASN A 156 6.05 2.04 -19.31
N ARG A 157 5.52 1.54 -18.19
CA ARG A 157 4.07 1.36 -17.99
C ARG A 157 3.34 2.70 -17.92
N THR A 158 3.90 3.69 -17.21
CA THR A 158 3.38 5.07 -17.19
C THR A 158 3.30 5.67 -18.60
N VAL A 159 4.37 5.56 -19.38
CA VAL A 159 4.41 6.07 -20.77
C VAL A 159 3.45 5.30 -21.68
N ALA A 160 3.29 4.00 -21.47
CA ALA A 160 2.31 3.20 -22.21
C ALA A 160 0.88 3.66 -21.92
N LEU A 161 0.52 3.83 -20.65
CA LEU A 161 -0.79 4.36 -20.25
C LEU A 161 -1.05 5.74 -20.84
N ALA A 162 -0.08 6.65 -20.75
CA ALA A 162 -0.18 7.98 -21.34
C ALA A 162 -0.46 7.92 -22.85
N LYS A 163 0.18 7.02 -23.60
CA LYS A 163 -0.10 6.83 -25.03
C LYS A 163 -1.51 6.33 -25.29
N GLN A 164 -2.00 5.39 -24.48
CA GLN A 164 -3.37 4.86 -24.61
C GLN A 164 -4.41 5.95 -24.37
N LEU A 165 -4.15 6.85 -23.42
CA LEU A 165 -5.02 7.98 -23.09
C LEU A 165 -4.79 9.22 -23.97
N HIS A 166 -3.98 9.08 -25.03
CA HIS A 166 -3.62 10.13 -25.97
C HIS A 166 -2.95 11.36 -25.32
N CYS A 167 -2.19 11.13 -24.25
CA CYS A 167 -1.40 12.16 -23.59
C CYS A 167 -0.01 12.33 -24.23
N PRO A 168 0.55 13.56 -24.22
CA PRO A 168 1.93 13.80 -24.67
C PRO A 168 2.93 12.97 -23.84
N THR A 169 3.98 12.46 -24.48
CA THR A 169 5.05 11.69 -23.79
C THR A 169 6.45 12.25 -23.98
N SER A 170 6.59 13.38 -24.67
CA SER A 170 7.87 14.06 -24.91
C SER A 170 8.31 14.91 -23.72
N ASN A 171 7.36 15.40 -22.91
CA ASN A 171 7.59 16.23 -21.75
C ASN A 171 6.80 15.65 -20.57
N GLU A 172 7.48 15.38 -19.45
CA GLU A 172 6.86 14.77 -18.27
C GLU A 172 5.82 15.68 -17.61
N THR A 173 6.04 16.99 -17.57
CA THR A 173 5.07 17.93 -17.01
C THR A 173 3.77 17.94 -17.82
N GLU A 174 3.86 17.94 -19.15
CA GLU A 174 2.69 17.85 -20.02
C GLU A 174 1.99 16.49 -19.91
N LEU A 175 2.77 15.41 -19.76
CA LEU A 175 2.24 14.08 -19.51
C LEU A 175 1.41 14.05 -18.21
N ILE A 176 1.98 14.55 -17.11
CA ILE A 176 1.34 14.56 -15.78
C ILE A 176 0.05 15.38 -15.82
N LEU A 177 0.12 16.62 -16.32
CA LEU A 177 -1.05 17.50 -16.44
C LEU A 177 -2.16 16.87 -17.28
N CYS A 178 -1.80 16.22 -18.39
CA CYS A 178 -2.78 15.53 -19.22
C CYS A 178 -3.45 14.35 -18.50
N LEU A 179 -2.69 13.55 -17.74
CA LEU A 179 -3.25 12.45 -16.96
C LEU A 179 -4.15 12.93 -15.82
N GLN A 180 -3.77 14.03 -15.16
CA GLN A 180 -4.58 14.65 -14.09
C GLN A 180 -5.90 15.25 -14.60
N ASP A 181 -6.00 15.57 -15.89
CA ASP A 181 -7.23 16.04 -16.53
C ASP A 181 -8.17 14.90 -16.97
N LYS A 182 -7.72 13.64 -16.93
CA LYS A 182 -8.55 12.48 -17.28
C LYS A 182 -9.52 12.11 -16.16
N ASP A 183 -10.66 11.56 -16.55
CA ASP A 183 -11.53 10.89 -15.58
C ASP A 183 -10.78 9.69 -14.98
N PRO A 184 -10.76 9.51 -13.65
CA PRO A 184 -10.08 8.38 -13.02
C PRO A 184 -10.54 7.03 -13.55
N LYS A 185 -11.80 6.91 -13.96
CA LYS A 185 -12.32 5.69 -14.57
C LYS A 185 -11.63 5.38 -15.90
N ASP A 186 -11.42 6.39 -16.74
CA ASP A 186 -10.72 6.22 -18.02
C ASP A 186 -9.29 5.75 -17.79
N ILE A 187 -8.61 6.28 -16.75
CA ILE A 187 -7.27 5.84 -16.35
C ILE A 187 -7.29 4.35 -16.01
N LEU A 188 -8.15 3.94 -15.08
CA LEU A 188 -8.21 2.57 -14.56
C LEU A 188 -8.60 1.55 -15.65
N GLU A 189 -9.55 1.89 -16.54
CA GLU A 189 -9.97 1.00 -17.63
C GLU A 189 -8.87 0.79 -18.68
N ASN A 190 -7.89 1.68 -18.78
CA ASN A 190 -6.79 1.60 -19.75
C ASN A 190 -5.48 1.00 -19.19
N GLU A 191 -5.43 0.65 -17.90
CA GLU A 191 -4.25 0.01 -17.29
C GLU A 191 -3.92 -1.34 -17.91
N VAL A 192 -4.94 -2.06 -18.39
CA VAL A 192 -4.80 -3.38 -19.00
C VAL A 192 -3.88 -3.40 -20.23
N TYR A 193 -3.64 -2.25 -20.84
CA TYR A 193 -2.84 -2.09 -22.05
C TYR A 193 -1.38 -1.71 -21.80
N VAL A 194 -0.95 -1.58 -20.53
CA VAL A 194 0.43 -1.19 -20.20
C VAL A 194 1.41 -2.36 -20.25
N THR A 195 0.91 -3.60 -20.23
CA THR A 195 1.71 -4.82 -20.34
C THR A 195 1.43 -5.55 -21.65
N LYS A 196 2.47 -6.15 -22.26
CA LYS A 196 2.34 -6.91 -23.51
C LYS A 196 1.97 -8.39 -23.30
N TYR A 197 2.18 -8.88 -22.08
CA TYR A 197 1.93 -10.26 -21.70
C TYR A 197 0.89 -10.25 -20.60
N ALA A 198 -0.05 -11.20 -20.66
CA ALA A 198 -1.03 -11.45 -19.60
C ALA A 198 -0.51 -12.59 -18.72
N PRO A 199 0.34 -12.33 -17.71
CA PRO A 199 0.67 -13.35 -16.72
C PRO A 199 -0.59 -13.80 -15.99
N LEU A 200 -0.53 -14.98 -15.38
CA LEU A 200 -1.64 -15.56 -14.63
C LEU A 200 -2.10 -14.67 -13.45
N LEU A 201 -1.20 -13.84 -12.91
CA LEU A 201 -1.48 -12.78 -11.95
C LEU A 201 -1.26 -11.43 -12.65
N GLN A 202 -2.34 -10.76 -13.05
CA GLN A 202 -2.29 -9.49 -13.77
C GLN A 202 -2.16 -8.33 -12.78
N ILE A 203 -0.98 -7.70 -12.77
CA ILE A 203 -0.68 -6.50 -11.99
C ILE A 203 0.02 -5.51 -12.92
N TYR A 204 -0.67 -4.42 -13.20
CA TYR A 204 -0.31 -3.33 -14.10
C TYR A 204 0.49 -2.25 -13.37
N PHE A 205 0.06 -1.85 -12.17
CA PHE A 205 0.71 -0.84 -11.37
C PHE A 205 0.94 -1.35 -9.95
N CYS A 206 2.21 -1.46 -9.56
CA CYS A 206 2.64 -1.99 -8.28
C CYS A 206 3.84 -1.21 -7.75
N PRO A 207 4.28 -1.47 -6.52
CA PRO A 207 5.48 -0.87 -5.96
C PRO A 207 6.71 -0.93 -6.88
N THR A 208 7.51 0.12 -6.82
CA THR A 208 8.77 0.26 -7.57
C THR A 208 9.90 0.72 -6.65
N VAL A 209 11.15 0.47 -7.04
CA VAL A 209 12.31 1.08 -6.38
C VAL A 209 12.29 2.58 -6.66
N ASP A 210 12.17 3.39 -5.61
CA ASP A 210 12.06 4.86 -5.67
C ASP A 210 13.24 5.57 -4.98
N GLY A 211 14.08 4.83 -4.24
CA GLY A 211 15.19 5.40 -3.47
C GLY A 211 14.77 6.11 -2.18
N ASP A 212 13.48 6.06 -1.80
CA ASP A 212 12.97 6.60 -0.53
C ASP A 212 12.22 5.52 0.26
N PHE A 213 11.08 5.05 -0.24
CA PHE A 213 10.33 4.00 0.41
C PHE A 213 11.06 2.66 0.27
N LEU A 214 11.45 2.32 -0.96
CA LEU A 214 12.24 1.15 -1.32
C LEU A 214 13.59 1.60 -1.88
N LEU A 215 14.65 1.36 -1.11
CA LEU A 215 16.01 1.75 -1.46
C LEU A 215 16.61 0.87 -2.57
N ASP A 216 16.14 -0.37 -2.67
CA ASP A 216 16.56 -1.35 -3.68
C ASP A 216 15.44 -2.38 -3.87
N MET A 217 15.63 -3.34 -4.78
CA MET A 217 14.73 -4.46 -4.96
C MET A 217 14.61 -5.27 -3.66
N PRO A 218 13.40 -5.76 -3.31
CA PRO A 218 13.16 -6.49 -2.08
C PRO A 218 14.10 -7.67 -1.84
N GLU A 219 14.43 -8.43 -2.88
CA GLU A 219 15.36 -9.57 -2.80
C GLU A 219 16.75 -9.11 -2.31
N THR A 220 17.29 -8.05 -2.90
CA THR A 220 18.57 -7.46 -2.53
C THR A 220 18.56 -6.92 -1.09
N LEU A 221 17.48 -6.28 -0.66
CA LEU A 221 17.36 -5.79 0.72
C LEU A 221 17.34 -6.94 1.74
N ILE A 222 16.63 -8.02 1.42
CA ILE A 222 16.54 -9.22 2.25
C ILE A 222 17.90 -9.92 2.35
N GLU A 223 18.56 -10.16 1.21
CA GLU A 223 19.89 -10.80 1.15
C GLU A 223 20.95 -10.03 1.95
N ASN A 224 20.88 -8.70 1.89
CA ASN A 224 21.81 -7.82 2.61
C ASN A 224 21.45 -7.57 4.08
N GLY A 225 20.37 -8.16 4.60
CA GLY A 225 19.95 -7.96 5.99
C GLY A 225 19.36 -6.59 6.30
N ILE A 226 18.95 -5.82 5.29
CA ILE A 226 18.44 -4.45 5.43
C ILE A 226 16.93 -4.49 5.66
N PHE A 227 16.55 -4.73 6.91
CA PHE A 227 15.15 -4.78 7.33
C PHE A 227 14.98 -4.62 8.84
N LYS A 228 13.74 -4.34 9.29
CA LYS A 228 13.40 -4.30 10.72
C LYS A 228 13.52 -5.69 11.35
N GLN A 229 14.37 -5.82 12.37
CA GLN A 229 14.42 -7.03 13.20
C GLN A 229 13.24 -7.06 14.16
N THR A 230 12.25 -7.91 13.91
CA THR A 230 11.09 -8.11 14.79
C THR A 230 10.47 -9.49 14.63
N GLN A 231 9.50 -9.84 15.49
CA GLN A 231 8.73 -11.06 15.33
C GLN A 231 7.75 -10.94 14.16
N ILE A 232 7.73 -11.99 13.34
CA ILE A 232 6.80 -12.17 12.21
C ILE A 232 6.00 -13.46 12.39
N LEU A 233 4.76 -13.47 11.90
CA LEU A 233 3.96 -14.67 11.65
C LEU A 233 3.65 -14.71 10.16
N VAL A 234 3.90 -15.86 9.52
CA VAL A 234 3.67 -16.09 8.08
C VAL A 234 2.82 -17.34 7.88
#